data_AF-A0A2X2EBK6-F1
#
_entry.id   AF-A0A2X2EBK6-F1
#
_cell.length_a   1.000
_cell.length_b   1.000
_cell.length_c   1.000
_cell.angle_alpha   90.00
_cell.angle_beta   90.00
_cell.angle_gamma   90.00
#
_symmetry.space_group_name_H-M   'P 1'
#
loop_
_entity.id
_entity.type
_entity.pdbx_description
1 polymer ?
#
loop_
_entity_poly.entity_id
_entity_poly.type
_entity_poly.pdbx_seq_one_letter_code
_entity_poly.pdbx_strand_id
1 'polypeptide(L)' 'MGAITGDAQAIATGVQYKPTANTNVRLNASWNNGGDTSIGAGFAVGW' A
#
# COMPACT_ATOMS: atom_id res chain seq x y z
N MET A 1 34.63 10.50 -5.40
CA MET A 1 33.95 9.46 -4.60
C MET A 1 32.49 9.49 -5.02
N GLY A 2 31.99 8.35 -5.53
CA GLY A 2 30.72 8.27 -6.25
C GLY A 2 29.51 8.58 -5.37
N ALA A 3 28.54 9.26 -5.95
CA ALA A 3 27.23 9.44 -5.36
C ALA A 3 26.55 8.07 -5.22
N ILE A 4 26.47 7.57 -3.99
CA ILE A 4 25.51 6.55 -3.60
C ILE A 4 24.22 7.28 -3.21
N THR A 5 23.52 7.81 -4.22
CA THR A 5 22.08 8.06 -4.10
C THR A 5 21.39 6.78 -4.58
N GLY A 6 21.59 5.70 -3.83
CA GLY A 6 21.07 4.38 -4.14
C GLY A 6 19.63 4.28 -3.67
N ASP A 7 18.72 4.34 -4.65
CA ASP A 7 17.40 3.72 -4.63
C ASP A 7 16.38 4.34 -3.65
N ALA A 8 15.52 5.21 -4.17
CA ALA A 8 14.26 5.52 -3.53
C ALA A 8 13.41 4.23 -3.42
N GLN A 9 13.63 3.44 -2.38
CA GLN A 9 12.86 2.23 -2.10
C GLN A 9 11.49 2.65 -1.57
N ALA A 10 10.45 2.32 -2.33
CA ALA A 10 9.06 2.41 -1.89
C ALA A 10 8.64 1.03 -1.35
N ILE A 11 8.31 0.97 -0.08
CA ILE A 11 7.76 -0.23 0.56
C ILE A 11 6.24 -0.03 0.64
N ALA A 12 5.50 -1.01 0.14
CA ALA A 12 4.05 -1.05 0.29
C ALA A 12 3.66 -2.34 1.01
N THR A 13 2.81 -2.21 2.01
CA THR A 13 2.22 -3.34 2.73
C THR A 13 0.71 -3.18 2.71
N GLY A 14 -0.01 -4.29 2.69
CA GLY A 14 -1.45 -4.23 2.67
C GLY A 14 -2.07 -5.51 3.16
N VAL A 15 -3.25 -5.37 3.74
CA VAL A 15 -4.12 -6.49 4.13
C VAL A 15 -5.39 -6.42 3.33
N GLN A 16 -5.80 -7.57 2.81
CA GLN A 16 -7.08 -7.72 2.15
C GLN A 16 -7.91 -8.71 2.96
N TYR A 17 -9.14 -8.29 3.28
CA TYR A 17 -10.11 -9.13 3.97
C TYR A 17 -11.36 -9.27 3.10
N LYS A 18 -11.78 -10.52 2.87
CA LYS A 18 -13.02 -10.85 2.15
C LYS A 18 -14.00 -11.51 3.13
N PRO A 19 -14.86 -10.74 3.81
CA PRO A 19 -15.85 -11.30 4.73
C PRO A 19 -16.84 -12.23 4.02
N THR A 20 -17.18 -11.93 2.77
CA THR A 20 -18.10 -12.74 1.95
C THR A 20 -17.57 -12.82 0.51
N ALA A 21 -18.21 -13.63 -0.34
CA ALA A 21 -17.88 -13.68 -1.78
C ALA A 21 -18.13 -12.33 -2.49
N ASN A 22 -19.06 -11.53 -1.98
CA ASN A 22 -19.47 -10.25 -2.57
C ASN A 22 -18.82 -9.05 -1.90
N THR A 23 -18.27 -9.20 -0.69
CA THR A 23 -17.69 -8.10 0.08
C THR A 23 -16.18 -8.21 0.15
N ASN A 24 -15.48 -7.13 -0.12
CA ASN A 24 -14.03 -7.08 -0.11
C ASN A 24 -13.54 -5.77 0.52
N VAL A 25 -12.63 -5.88 1.47
CA VAL A 25 -12.03 -4.77 2.20
C VAL A 25 -10.53 -4.84 1.97
N ARG A 26 -9.92 -3.71 1.61
CA ARG A 26 -8.49 -3.60 1.36
C ARG A 26 -7.95 -2.42 2.14
N LEU A 27 -6.88 -2.65 2.90
CA LEU A 27 -6.12 -1.61 3.56
C LEU A 27 -4.70 -1.70 3.03
N ASN A 28 -4.15 -0.58 2.58
CA ASN A 28 -2.81 -0.49 2.04
C ASN A 28 -2.11 0.70 2.70
N ALA A 29 -0.86 0.51 3.08
CA ALA A 29 0.03 1.55 3.55
C ALA A 29 1.32 1.45 2.75
N SER A 30 1.77 2.55 2.18
CA SER A 30 3.04 2.64 1.49
C SER A 30 3.84 3.81 2.02
N TRP A 31 5.15 3.63 2.09
CA TRP A 31 6.10 4.65 2.50
C TRP A 31 7.36 4.52 1.65
N ASN A 32 7.95 5.66 1.31
CA ASN A 32 9.21 5.70 0.59
C ASN A 32 10.34 6.27 1.48
N ASN A 33 11.58 5.98 1.10
CA ASN A 33 12.76 6.49 1.81
C ASN A 33 12.98 8.01 1.62
N GLY A 34 12.18 8.65 0.78
CA GLY A 34 12.19 10.10 0.49
C GLY A 34 11.24 10.92 1.38
N GLY A 35 10.45 10.28 2.24
CA GLY A 35 9.55 10.93 3.19
C GLY A 35 8.07 10.92 2.80
N ASP A 36 7.70 10.40 1.63
CA ASP A 36 6.29 10.27 1.25
C ASP A 36 5.68 9.03 1.89
N THR A 37 4.56 9.23 2.56
CA THR A 37 3.75 8.16 3.15
C THR A 37 2.32 8.28 2.62
N SER A 38 1.77 7.17 2.15
CA SER A 38 0.41 7.07 1.61
C SER A 38 -0.34 5.94 2.31
N ILE A 39 -1.56 6.23 2.75
CA ILE A 39 -2.44 5.24 3.36
C ILE A 39 -3.75 5.24 2.57
N GLY A 40 -4.18 4.06 2.15
CA GLY A 40 -5.38 3.86 1.35
C GLY A 40 -6.26 2.77 1.92
N ALA A 41 -7.55 3.04 2.01
CA ALA A 41 -8.58 2.06 2.34
C ALA A 41 -9.55 1.94 1.16
N GLY A 42 -9.95 0.71 0.85
CA GLY A 42 -10.90 0.40 -0.23
C GLY A 42 -11.93 -0.60 0.24
N PHE A 43 -13.18 -0.36 -0.14
CA PHE A 43 -14.31 -1.23 0.15
C PHE A 43 -15.06 -1.53 -1.16
N ALA A 44 -15.35 -2.79 -1.41
CA ALA A 44 -16.10 -3.24 -2.58
C ALA A 44 -17.22 -4.19 -2.15
N VAL A 45 -18.42 -3.95 -2.66
CA VAL A 45 -19.60 -4.81 -2.48
C VAL A 45 -20.19 -5.09 -3.86
N GLY A 46 -20.37 -6.38 -4.16
CA GLY A 46 -21.10 -6.85 -5.33
C GLY A 46 -22.61 -6.82 -5.07
N TRP A 47 -23.36 -6.37 -6.07
CA TRP A 47 -24.83 -6.39 -6.13
C TRP A 47 -25.37 -7.82 -6.24
#